data_AF-A0A960AVM3-F1
#
_entry.id   AF-A0A960AVM3-F1
#
_cell.length_a   1.000
_cell.length_b   1.000
_cell.length_c   1.000
_cell.angle_alpha   90.00
_cell.angle_beta   90.00
_cell.angle_gamma   90.00
#
_symmetry.space_group_name_H-M   'P 1'
#
loop_
_entity.id
_entity.type
_entity.pdbx_description
1 polymer ?
#
loop_
_entity_poly.entity_id
_entity_poly.type
_entity_poly.pdbx_seq_one_letter_code
_entity_poly.pdbx_strand_id
1 'polypeptide(L)'
;PTEAKRRTVMVKLARIAGKLHELDTVALTPDEWTAAIDLIAEEIASLWQTDETRTHQPSVLDEVRNSLYYIEHTLFELAPQLYIEMRRALAEAYPGHDFNLAPFVHIGSWVGGDRDGNPFVTLAVTEETLRTQKALALRLYRSVIDAMYGVLSTSERFGVSGELRASLSADAALFPVEAQRFAARYPGQPYRQKMAFVYQKLLATEEGSSRPWRADRLAHPVEY
;
A
#
# COMPACT_ATOMS: atom_id res chain seq x y z
N PRO A 1 -26.86 3.22 -9.03
CA PRO A 1 -25.95 3.23 -7.86
C PRO A 1 -25.82 4.66 -7.29
N THR A 2 -26.50 4.95 -6.18
CA THR A 2 -26.73 6.35 -5.72
C THR A 2 -25.83 6.83 -4.59
N GLU A 3 -24.85 6.07 -4.08
CA GLU A 3 -24.12 6.55 -2.89
C GLU A 3 -22.67 6.08 -2.80
N ALA A 4 -21.82 6.58 -3.70
CA ALA A 4 -20.38 6.59 -3.41
C ALA A 4 -20.11 7.70 -2.37
N LYS A 5 -20.02 7.37 -1.08
CA LYS A 5 -19.65 8.32 -0.02
C LYS A 5 -18.38 9.08 -0.39
N ARG A 6 -18.35 10.40 -0.17
CA ARG A 6 -17.18 11.25 -0.48
C ARG A 6 -15.96 10.80 0.35
N ARG A 7 -14.78 10.73 -0.28
CA ARG A 7 -13.51 10.45 0.41
C ARG A 7 -13.29 11.32 1.64
N THR A 8 -13.60 12.61 1.55
CA THR A 8 -13.48 13.54 2.69
C THR A 8 -14.31 13.06 3.89
N VAL A 9 -15.55 12.65 3.67
CA VAL A 9 -16.42 12.11 4.74
C VAL A 9 -15.82 10.84 5.32
N MET A 10 -15.32 9.93 4.49
CA MET A 10 -14.70 8.68 4.96
C MET A 10 -13.44 8.92 5.80
N VAL A 11 -12.59 9.87 5.42
CA VAL A 11 -11.39 10.25 6.18
C VAL A 11 -11.79 10.77 7.57
N LYS A 12 -12.79 11.65 7.63
CA LYS A 12 -13.27 12.21 8.90
C LYS A 12 -13.86 11.15 9.81
N LEU A 13 -14.71 10.28 9.27
CA LEU A 13 -15.28 9.16 10.02
C LEU A 13 -14.19 8.18 10.53
N ALA A 14 -13.17 7.90 9.71
CA ALA A 14 -12.05 7.05 10.12
C ALA A 14 -11.24 7.69 11.27
N ARG A 15 -11.01 9.01 11.23
CA ARG A 15 -10.32 9.73 12.33
C ARG A 15 -11.13 9.69 13.63
N ILE A 16 -12.44 9.92 13.55
CA ILE A 16 -13.35 9.83 14.72
C ILE A 16 -13.32 8.41 15.29
N ALA A 17 -13.48 7.39 14.43
CA ALA A 17 -13.46 5.99 14.87
C ALA A 17 -12.13 5.61 15.54
N GLY A 18 -10.99 6.06 14.98
CA GLY A 18 -9.69 5.84 15.57
C GLY A 18 -9.54 6.46 16.96
N LYS A 19 -10.04 7.69 17.15
CA LYS A 19 -10.02 8.35 18.47
C LYS A 19 -10.97 7.73 19.47
N LEU A 20 -12.17 7.33 19.06
CA LEU A 20 -13.09 6.58 19.92
C LEU A 20 -12.46 5.25 20.37
N HIS A 21 -11.79 4.53 19.46
CA HIS A 21 -11.10 3.30 19.81
C HIS A 21 -9.96 3.52 20.81
N GLU A 22 -9.18 4.59 20.66
CA GLU A 22 -8.11 4.96 21.61
C GLU A 22 -8.68 5.25 23.00
N LEU A 23 -9.78 6.00 23.08
CA LEU A 23 -10.50 6.29 24.34
C LEU A 23 -10.99 5.01 25.04
N ASP A 24 -11.43 4.01 24.28
CA ASP A 24 -11.93 2.75 24.83
C ASP A 24 -10.84 1.74 25.22
N THR A 25 -9.65 1.84 24.63
CA THR A 25 -8.60 0.80 24.74
C THR A 25 -7.35 1.22 25.49
N VAL A 26 -7.09 2.52 25.63
CA VAL A 26 -5.89 3.06 26.28
C VAL A 26 -6.28 3.87 27.51
N ALA A 27 -5.57 3.66 28.62
CA ALA A 27 -5.69 4.53 29.78
C ALA A 27 -4.95 5.85 29.52
N LEU A 28 -5.68 6.84 28.99
CA LEU A 28 -5.16 8.17 28.69
C LEU A 28 -5.03 9.03 29.95
N THR A 29 -4.07 9.94 29.94
CA THR A 29 -4.00 11.02 30.93
C THR A 29 -5.16 12.01 30.74
N PRO A 30 -5.51 12.83 31.74
CA PRO A 30 -6.60 13.81 31.62
C PRO A 30 -6.42 14.78 30.44
N ASP A 31 -5.18 15.20 30.17
CA ASP A 31 -4.87 16.12 29.08
C ASP A 31 -5.03 15.43 27.71
N GLU A 32 -4.56 14.19 27.58
CA GLU A 32 -4.73 13.38 26.37
C GLU A 32 -6.21 13.06 26.10
N TRP A 33 -6.99 12.77 27.14
CA TRP A 33 -8.43 12.56 27.05
C TRP A 33 -9.12 13.81 26.51
N THR A 34 -8.81 14.98 27.08
CA THR A 34 -9.37 16.26 26.66
C THR A 34 -9.03 16.54 25.20
N ALA A 35 -7.76 16.38 24.81
CA ALA A 35 -7.32 16.58 23.43
C ALA A 35 -8.00 15.62 22.44
N ALA A 36 -8.25 14.37 22.83
CA ALA A 36 -8.96 13.40 22.01
C ALA A 36 -10.44 13.78 21.81
N ILE A 37 -11.12 14.25 22.87
CA ILE A 37 -12.49 14.75 22.79
C ILE A 37 -12.58 16.02 21.93
N ASP A 38 -11.66 16.97 22.10
CA ASP A 38 -11.61 18.19 21.29
C ASP A 38 -11.45 17.88 19.80
N LEU A 39 -10.55 16.95 19.45
CA LEU A 39 -10.36 16.51 18.07
C LEU A 39 -11.63 15.85 17.50
N ILE A 40 -12.33 15.01 18.28
CA ILE A 40 -13.59 14.41 17.86
C ILE A 40 -14.64 15.51 17.60
N ALA A 41 -14.75 16.49 18.49
CA ALA A 41 -15.67 17.61 18.34
C ALA A 41 -15.36 18.45 17.09
N GLU A 42 -14.09 18.74 16.83
CA GLU A 42 -13.62 19.42 15.60
C GLU A 42 -14.01 18.64 14.34
N GLU A 43 -13.83 17.31 14.34
CA GLU A 43 -14.19 16.49 13.18
C GLU A 43 -15.70 16.41 12.97
N ILE A 44 -16.51 16.33 14.03
CA ILE A 44 -17.97 16.39 13.94
C ILE A 44 -18.43 17.74 13.42
N ALA A 45 -17.89 18.86 13.94
CA ALA A 45 -18.21 20.19 13.45
C ALA A 45 -17.84 20.35 11.97
N SER A 46 -16.68 19.82 11.57
CA SER A 46 -16.25 19.85 10.18
C SER A 46 -17.09 18.96 9.28
N LEU A 47 -17.56 17.80 9.75
CA LEU A 47 -18.53 16.96 9.03
C LEU A 47 -19.84 17.72 8.81
N TRP A 48 -20.38 18.36 9.86
CA TRP A 48 -21.61 19.16 9.77
C TRP A 48 -21.50 20.29 8.74
N GLN A 49 -20.32 20.90 8.61
CA GLN A 49 -20.05 21.97 7.64
C GLN A 49 -19.68 21.45 6.24
N THR A 50 -19.55 20.14 6.05
CA THR A 50 -19.26 19.54 4.75
C THR A 50 -20.57 19.15 4.07
N ASP A 51 -20.88 19.76 2.93
CA ASP A 51 -22.03 19.34 2.12
C ASP A 51 -21.93 17.84 1.76
N GLU A 52 -22.89 17.07 2.26
CA GLU A 52 -23.01 15.63 1.98
C GLU A 52 -23.48 15.39 0.54
N THR A 53 -24.23 16.35 -0.03
CA THR A 53 -24.76 16.26 -1.39
C THR A 53 -23.71 16.71 -2.41
N ARG A 54 -23.42 15.84 -3.39
CA ARG A 54 -22.56 16.20 -4.52
C ARG A 54 -23.34 17.11 -5.46
N THR A 55 -22.88 18.35 -5.63
CA THR A 55 -23.43 19.32 -6.61
C THR A 55 -23.22 18.88 -8.07
N HIS A 56 -22.24 17.99 -8.31
CA HIS A 56 -21.92 17.44 -9.63
C HIS A 56 -21.67 15.93 -9.58
N GLN A 57 -22.05 15.22 -10.65
CA GLN A 57 -21.78 13.79 -10.83
C GLN A 57 -20.27 13.52 -10.73
N PRO A 58 -19.82 12.54 -9.92
CA PRO A 58 -18.40 12.23 -9.79
C PRO A 58 -17.82 11.78 -11.14
N SER A 59 -16.58 12.16 -11.41
CA SER A 59 -15.85 11.62 -12.55
C SER A 59 -15.45 10.17 -12.28
N VAL A 60 -15.19 9.40 -13.35
CA VAL A 60 -14.68 8.03 -13.23
C VAL A 60 -13.39 8.00 -12.39
N LEU A 61 -12.50 8.99 -12.54
CA LEU A 61 -11.27 9.07 -11.75
C LEU A 61 -11.53 9.37 -10.27
N ASP A 62 -12.62 10.04 -9.92
CA ASP A 62 -13.00 10.21 -8.51
C ASP A 62 -13.46 8.90 -7.90
N GLU A 63 -14.17 8.06 -8.66
CA GLU A 63 -14.52 6.71 -8.24
C GLU A 63 -13.27 5.83 -8.08
N VAL A 64 -12.31 5.90 -9.01
CA VAL A 64 -11.01 5.21 -8.89
C VAL A 64 -10.32 5.60 -7.58
N ARG A 65 -10.19 6.91 -7.30
CA ARG A 65 -9.58 7.41 -6.07
C ARG A 65 -10.33 6.95 -4.82
N ASN A 66 -11.66 6.85 -4.91
CA ASN A 66 -12.50 6.36 -3.83
C ASN A 66 -12.26 4.88 -3.55
N SER A 67 -12.20 4.03 -4.57
CA SER A 67 -11.86 2.61 -4.40
C SER A 67 -10.44 2.43 -3.84
N LEU A 68 -9.48 3.22 -4.34
CA LEU A 68 -8.10 3.18 -3.89
C LEU A 68 -7.93 3.60 -2.43
N TYR A 69 -8.80 4.47 -1.92
CA TYR A 69 -8.81 4.83 -0.51
C TYR A 69 -8.99 3.60 0.40
N TYR A 70 -9.92 2.70 0.08
CA TYR A 70 -10.13 1.47 0.86
C TYR A 70 -8.98 0.48 0.72
N ILE A 71 -8.33 0.43 -0.45
CA ILE A 71 -7.12 -0.38 -0.63
C ILE A 71 -6.04 0.09 0.33
N GLU A 72 -5.77 1.40 0.33
CA GLU A 72 -4.72 2.02 1.14
C GLU A 72 -4.96 1.92 2.65
N HIS A 73 -6.18 2.23 3.12
CA HIS A 73 -6.44 2.43 4.55
C HIS A 73 -7.09 1.21 5.23
N THR A 74 -7.34 0.12 4.50
CA THR A 74 -8.02 -1.05 5.06
C THR A 74 -7.46 -2.34 4.50
N LEU A 75 -7.60 -2.57 3.19
CA LEU A 75 -7.33 -3.88 2.61
C LEU A 75 -5.83 -4.22 2.60
N PHE A 76 -4.96 -3.23 2.41
CA PHE A 76 -3.51 -3.44 2.40
C PHE A 76 -2.97 -3.96 3.74
N GLU A 77 -3.50 -3.46 4.86
CA GLU A 77 -3.11 -3.91 6.21
C GLU A 77 -3.85 -5.17 6.64
N LEU A 78 -5.12 -5.31 6.27
CA LEU A 78 -5.95 -6.46 6.65
C LEU A 78 -5.53 -7.75 5.95
N ALA A 79 -5.14 -7.67 4.66
CA ALA A 79 -4.75 -8.83 3.88
C ALA A 79 -3.66 -9.68 4.58
N PRO A 80 -2.48 -9.15 4.97
CA PRO A 80 -1.47 -9.95 5.66
C PRO A 80 -1.93 -10.49 7.01
N GLN A 81 -2.77 -9.77 7.75
CA GLN A 81 -3.35 -10.24 9.02
C GLN A 81 -4.19 -11.50 8.82
N LEU A 82 -5.01 -11.53 7.75
CA LEU A 82 -5.78 -12.72 7.40
C LEU A 82 -4.89 -13.95 7.14
N TYR A 83 -3.75 -13.79 6.45
CA TYR A 83 -2.79 -14.88 6.27
C TYR A 83 -2.15 -15.33 7.58
N ILE A 84 -1.88 -14.40 8.51
CA ILE A 84 -1.31 -14.72 9.83
C ILE A 84 -2.32 -15.53 10.65
N GLU A 85 -3.56 -15.05 10.75
CA GLU A 85 -4.61 -15.74 11.50
C GLU A 85 -4.95 -17.10 10.89
N MET A 86 -4.97 -17.20 9.56
CA MET A 86 -5.16 -18.49 8.88
C MET A 86 -4.03 -19.47 9.20
N ARG A 87 -2.76 -19.03 9.17
CA ARG A 87 -1.62 -19.88 9.56
C ARG A 87 -1.72 -20.33 11.01
N ARG A 88 -2.12 -19.44 11.92
CA ARG A 88 -2.31 -19.76 13.34
C ARG A 88 -3.39 -20.82 13.52
N ALA A 89 -4.57 -20.60 12.93
CA ALA A 89 -5.69 -21.51 13.03
C ALA A 89 -5.36 -22.91 12.47
N LEU A 90 -4.65 -22.98 11.35
CA LEU A 90 -4.21 -24.25 10.76
C LEU A 90 -3.19 -24.99 11.64
N ALA A 91 -2.24 -24.27 12.25
CA ALA A 91 -1.26 -24.86 13.14
C ALA A 91 -1.91 -25.42 14.43
N GLU A 92 -2.94 -24.75 14.96
CA GLU A 92 -3.72 -25.25 16.11
C GLU A 92 -4.58 -26.46 15.75
N ALA A 93 -5.29 -26.41 14.62
CA ALA A 93 -6.19 -27.47 14.21
C ALA A 93 -5.45 -28.74 13.75
N TYR A 94 -4.24 -28.60 13.18
CA TYR A 94 -3.44 -29.70 12.65
C TYR A 94 -1.97 -29.61 13.12
N PRO A 95 -1.69 -29.89 14.39
CA PRO A 95 -0.34 -29.83 14.93
C PRO A 95 0.64 -30.76 14.19
N GLY A 96 1.83 -30.25 13.88
CA GLY A 96 2.88 -31.00 13.19
C GLY A 96 2.73 -31.06 11.66
N HIS A 97 1.69 -30.46 11.10
CA HIS A 97 1.58 -30.27 9.65
C HIS A 97 2.06 -28.87 9.26
N ASP A 98 2.93 -28.79 8.25
CA ASP A 98 3.38 -27.53 7.68
C ASP A 98 2.54 -27.18 6.45
N PHE A 99 1.72 -26.13 6.56
CA PHE A 99 0.90 -25.66 5.44
C PHE A 99 1.62 -24.53 4.70
N ASN A 100 1.93 -24.76 3.43
CA ASN A 100 2.31 -23.68 2.52
C ASN A 100 1.06 -22.98 1.97
N LEU A 101 0.68 -21.83 2.55
CA LEU A 101 -0.45 -21.03 2.07
C LEU A 101 -0.07 -20.23 0.82
N ALA A 102 -0.53 -20.70 -0.34
CA ALA A 102 -0.54 -19.88 -1.55
C ALA A 102 -1.43 -18.64 -1.38
N PRO A 103 -1.21 -17.57 -2.17
CA PRO A 103 -2.13 -16.43 -2.18
C PRO A 103 -3.56 -16.90 -2.48
N PHE A 104 -4.49 -16.71 -1.55
CA PHE A 104 -5.89 -17.11 -1.71
C PHE A 104 -6.86 -15.92 -1.77
N VAL A 105 -6.39 -14.72 -1.44
CA VAL A 105 -7.15 -13.47 -1.61
C VAL A 105 -6.55 -12.66 -2.75
N HIS A 106 -7.39 -12.33 -3.72
CA HIS A 106 -7.07 -11.47 -4.85
C HIS A 106 -8.12 -10.36 -4.93
N ILE A 107 -7.68 -9.14 -5.17
CA ILE A 107 -8.56 -7.98 -5.28
C ILE A 107 -8.57 -7.52 -6.73
N GLY A 108 -9.76 -7.44 -7.31
CA GLY A 108 -9.99 -6.87 -8.63
C GLY A 108 -10.85 -5.61 -8.54
N SER A 109 -10.73 -4.72 -9.53
CA SER A 109 -11.59 -3.55 -9.66
C SER A 109 -11.98 -3.37 -11.12
N TRP A 110 -13.25 -3.08 -11.36
CA TRP A 110 -13.78 -2.70 -12.67
C TRP A 110 -13.77 -1.18 -12.87
N VAL A 111 -13.57 -0.42 -11.78
CA VAL A 111 -13.63 1.05 -11.80
C VAL A 111 -12.50 1.61 -12.66
N GLY A 112 -12.86 2.41 -13.66
CA GLY A 112 -11.93 2.97 -14.64
C GLY A 112 -11.57 2.04 -15.82
N GLY A 113 -12.08 0.80 -15.82
CA GLY A 113 -11.87 -0.18 -16.90
C GLY A 113 -13.14 -0.65 -17.59
N ASP A 114 -14.27 -0.74 -16.87
CA ASP A 114 -15.55 -1.16 -17.45
C ASP A 114 -16.17 -0.06 -18.30
N ARG A 115 -16.30 -0.32 -19.61
CA ARG A 115 -16.78 0.64 -20.62
C ARG A 115 -18.20 0.36 -21.07
N ASP A 116 -18.81 -0.74 -20.59
CA ASP A 116 -20.14 -1.11 -21.05
C ASP A 116 -21.18 -0.07 -20.61
N GLY A 117 -21.85 0.54 -21.58
CA GLY A 117 -22.84 1.59 -21.33
C GLY A 117 -22.32 2.91 -20.72
N ASN A 118 -21.01 3.09 -20.53
CA ASN A 118 -20.44 4.28 -19.88
C ASN A 118 -19.47 5.05 -20.81
N PRO A 119 -19.94 6.11 -21.51
CA PRO A 119 -19.11 6.87 -22.45
C PRO A 119 -17.97 7.65 -21.77
N PHE A 120 -18.02 7.84 -20.44
CA PHE A 120 -16.99 8.55 -19.68
C PHE A 120 -15.74 7.70 -19.40
N VAL A 121 -15.78 6.38 -19.65
CA VAL A 121 -14.62 5.50 -19.55
C VAL A 121 -13.87 5.46 -20.89
N THR A 122 -13.00 6.46 -21.06
CA THR A 122 -12.14 6.60 -22.25
C THR A 122 -10.81 5.87 -22.07
N LEU A 123 -10.07 5.67 -23.16
CA LEU A 123 -8.71 5.11 -23.11
C LEU A 123 -7.80 5.91 -22.16
N ALA A 124 -7.87 7.24 -22.19
CA ALA A 124 -7.10 8.10 -21.32
C ALA A 124 -7.47 7.92 -19.83
N VAL A 125 -8.76 7.72 -19.53
CA VAL A 125 -9.22 7.42 -18.17
C VAL A 125 -8.71 6.06 -17.69
N THR A 126 -8.74 5.03 -18.54
CA THR A 126 -8.20 3.70 -18.19
C THR A 126 -6.69 3.74 -17.99
N GLU A 127 -5.94 4.46 -18.84
CA GLU A 127 -4.50 4.64 -18.67
C GLU A 127 -4.17 5.34 -17.34
N GLU A 128 -4.88 6.43 -17.03
CA GLU A 128 -4.70 7.16 -15.77
C GLU A 128 -5.11 6.33 -14.56
N THR A 129 -6.14 5.49 -14.70
CA THR A 129 -6.55 4.52 -13.67
C THR A 129 -5.41 3.56 -13.34
N LEU A 130 -4.82 2.91 -14.35
CA LEU A 130 -3.71 1.97 -14.18
C LEU A 130 -2.48 2.66 -13.60
N ARG A 131 -2.17 3.89 -14.05
CA ARG A 131 -1.08 4.70 -13.52
C ARG A 131 -1.29 5.00 -12.03
N THR A 132 -2.50 5.41 -11.65
CA THR A 132 -2.84 5.74 -10.26
C THR A 132 -2.77 4.49 -9.36
N GLN A 133 -3.31 3.35 -9.83
CA GLN A 133 -3.23 2.07 -9.11
C GLN A 133 -1.77 1.64 -8.89
N LYS A 134 -0.94 1.70 -9.93
CA LYS A 134 0.49 1.36 -9.85
C LYS A 134 1.25 2.29 -8.91
N ALA A 135 1.00 3.60 -8.99
CA ALA A 135 1.63 4.59 -8.11
C ALA A 135 1.28 4.33 -6.65
N LEU A 136 0.01 4.02 -6.34
CA LEU A 136 -0.39 3.64 -4.99
C LEU A 136 0.35 2.38 -4.52
N ALA A 137 0.37 1.31 -5.32
CA ALA A 137 1.02 0.06 -4.95
C ALA A 137 2.52 0.25 -4.64
N LEU A 138 3.23 0.98 -5.50
CA LEU A 138 4.65 1.29 -5.28
C LEU A 138 4.87 2.12 -4.01
N ARG A 139 4.01 3.10 -3.74
CA ARG A 139 4.07 3.93 -2.52
C ARG A 139 3.84 3.10 -1.25
N LEU A 140 2.87 2.19 -1.26
CA LEU A 140 2.60 1.28 -0.15
C LEU A 140 3.75 0.29 0.08
N TYR A 141 4.35 -0.25 -0.98
CA TYR A 141 5.54 -1.09 -0.80
C TYR A 141 6.73 -0.30 -0.27
N ARG A 142 6.93 0.94 -0.72
CA ARG A 142 8.00 1.79 -0.20
C ARG A 142 7.84 2.08 1.29
N SER A 143 6.63 2.35 1.78
CA SER A 143 6.40 2.58 3.22
C SER A 143 6.72 1.34 4.05
N VAL A 144 6.33 0.14 3.57
CA VAL A 144 6.67 -1.13 4.23
C VAL A 144 8.18 -1.35 4.27
N ILE A 145 8.88 -1.15 3.14
CA ILE A 145 10.34 -1.32 3.08
C ILE A 145 11.07 -0.32 3.98
N ASP A 146 10.59 0.93 4.06
CA ASP A 146 11.15 1.95 4.95
C ASP A 146 10.98 1.58 6.43
N ALA A 147 9.82 1.03 6.82
CA ALA A 147 9.59 0.50 8.16
C ALA A 147 10.51 -0.71 8.46
N MET A 148 10.62 -1.66 7.54
CA MET A 148 11.51 -2.83 7.68
C MET A 148 12.98 -2.42 7.80
N TYR A 149 13.37 -1.37 7.08
CA TYR A 149 14.70 -0.81 7.14
C TYR A 149 15.07 -0.31 8.55
N GLY A 150 14.11 0.26 9.30
CA GLY A 150 14.28 0.63 10.70
C GLY A 150 14.59 -0.56 11.62
N VAL A 151 13.94 -1.70 11.38
CA VAL A 151 13.95 -2.86 12.29
C VAL A 151 15.04 -3.89 11.96
N LEU A 152 15.35 -4.14 10.68
CA LEU A 152 16.25 -5.22 10.23
C LEU A 152 17.74 -4.90 10.35
N SER A 153 18.18 -4.54 11.55
CA SER A 153 19.56 -4.12 11.86
C SER A 153 20.56 -5.26 12.07
N THR A 154 20.13 -6.52 11.87
CA THR A 154 20.93 -7.72 12.19
C THR A 154 22.30 -7.71 11.52
N SER A 155 23.33 -7.91 12.33
CA SER A 155 24.72 -7.97 11.87
C SER A 155 25.03 -9.30 11.20
N GLU A 156 25.85 -9.25 10.15
CA GLU A 156 26.39 -10.43 9.49
C GLU A 156 27.22 -11.36 10.40
N ARG A 157 27.65 -10.86 11.57
CA ARG A 157 28.37 -11.65 12.59
C ARG A 157 27.56 -12.84 13.10
N PHE A 158 26.24 -12.79 13.00
CA PHE A 158 25.33 -13.87 13.39
C PHE A 158 25.04 -14.85 12.25
N GLY A 159 25.76 -14.75 11.14
CA GLY A 159 25.54 -15.56 9.96
C GLY A 159 24.56 -14.92 8.99
N VAL A 160 24.79 -15.21 7.71
CA VAL A 160 23.97 -14.74 6.59
C VAL A 160 23.86 -15.91 5.63
N SER A 161 22.69 -16.12 5.05
CA SER A 161 22.51 -17.19 4.07
C SER A 161 23.31 -16.92 2.79
N GLY A 162 23.65 -17.99 2.07
CA GLY A 162 24.31 -17.87 0.76
C GLY A 162 23.42 -17.15 -0.25
N GLU A 163 22.12 -17.41 -0.22
CA GLU A 163 21.14 -16.79 -1.11
C GLU A 163 21.08 -15.27 -0.92
N LEU A 164 21.09 -14.79 0.33
CA LEU A 164 21.06 -13.35 0.59
C LEU A 164 22.33 -12.65 0.08
N ARG A 165 23.51 -13.27 0.27
CA ARG A 165 24.77 -12.73 -0.27
C ARG A 165 24.77 -12.67 -1.79
N ALA A 166 24.32 -13.74 -2.45
CA ALA A 166 24.19 -13.76 -3.91
C ALA A 166 23.21 -12.69 -4.40
N SER A 167 22.08 -12.51 -3.70
CA SER A 167 21.08 -11.51 -4.02
C SER A 167 21.59 -10.07 -3.86
N LEU A 168 22.41 -9.81 -2.84
CA LEU A 168 23.08 -8.52 -2.64
C LEU A 168 24.11 -8.23 -3.75
N SER A 169 24.88 -9.24 -4.15
CA SER A 169 25.84 -9.12 -5.25
C SER A 169 25.15 -8.76 -6.56
N ALA A 170 24.04 -9.43 -6.87
CA ALA A 170 23.23 -9.15 -8.06
C ALA A 170 22.66 -7.72 -8.04
N ASP A 171 22.11 -7.27 -6.90
CA ASP A 171 21.61 -5.90 -6.77
C ASP A 171 22.75 -4.86 -6.88
N ALA A 172 23.92 -5.14 -6.31
CA ALA A 172 25.08 -4.26 -6.39
C ALA A 172 25.62 -4.11 -7.83
N ALA A 173 25.53 -5.16 -8.65
CA ALA A 173 25.88 -5.10 -10.06
C ALA A 173 24.92 -4.21 -10.87
N LEU A 174 23.63 -4.18 -10.48
CA LEU A 174 22.61 -3.32 -11.11
C LEU A 174 22.73 -1.85 -10.70
N PHE A 175 23.17 -1.59 -9.46
CA PHE A 175 23.22 -0.25 -8.87
C PHE A 175 24.60 0.03 -8.22
N PRO A 176 25.67 0.17 -9.01
CA PRO A 176 27.05 0.21 -8.49
C PRO A 176 27.34 1.45 -7.63
N VAL A 177 26.74 2.60 -7.94
CA VAL A 177 26.91 3.84 -7.15
C VAL A 177 26.20 3.70 -5.80
N GLU A 178 24.97 3.21 -5.81
CA GLU A 178 24.16 2.97 -4.62
C GLU A 178 24.78 1.89 -3.75
N ALA A 179 25.39 0.86 -4.34
CA ALA A 179 26.08 -0.21 -3.63
C ALA A 179 27.18 0.34 -2.73
N GLN A 180 28.03 1.23 -3.25
CA GLN A 180 29.07 1.89 -2.45
C GLN A 180 28.47 2.70 -1.31
N ARG A 181 27.41 3.48 -1.60
CA ARG A 181 26.70 4.28 -0.59
C ARG A 181 26.08 3.42 0.50
N PHE A 182 25.45 2.30 0.15
CA PHE A 182 24.78 1.42 1.12
C PHE A 182 25.77 0.62 1.95
N ALA A 183 26.88 0.16 1.36
CA ALA A 183 27.97 -0.48 2.10
C ALA A 183 28.59 0.49 3.12
N ALA A 184 28.83 1.74 2.73
CA ALA A 184 29.37 2.77 3.62
C ALA A 184 28.39 3.15 4.75
N ARG A 185 27.09 3.25 4.44
CA ARG A 185 26.08 3.64 5.41
C ARG A 185 25.68 2.51 6.36
N TYR A 186 25.72 1.26 5.92
CA TYR A 186 25.28 0.08 6.67
C TYR A 186 26.35 -1.02 6.72
N PRO A 187 27.54 -0.74 7.28
CA PRO A 187 28.61 -1.73 7.32
C PRO A 187 28.18 -2.96 8.12
N GLY A 188 28.38 -4.14 7.53
CA GLY A 188 28.05 -5.44 8.14
C GLY A 188 26.57 -5.68 8.44
N GLN A 189 25.66 -4.92 7.83
CA GLN A 189 24.20 -5.02 8.02
C GLN A 189 23.49 -5.42 6.71
N PRO A 190 23.61 -6.68 6.29
CA PRO A 190 23.19 -7.15 4.96
C PRO A 190 21.69 -7.01 4.72
N TYR A 191 20.86 -7.18 5.75
CA TYR A 191 19.41 -7.03 5.62
C TYR A 191 19.00 -5.57 5.35
N ARG A 192 19.62 -4.59 6.04
CA ARG A 192 19.41 -3.17 5.72
C ARG A 192 19.90 -2.81 4.33
N GLN A 193 21.06 -3.31 3.92
CA GLN A 193 21.55 -3.11 2.55
C GLN A 193 20.55 -3.69 1.53
N LYS A 194 20.00 -4.88 1.80
CA LYS A 194 18.99 -5.49 0.92
C LYS A 194 17.73 -4.65 0.82
N MET A 195 17.21 -4.17 1.95
CA MET A 195 16.03 -3.28 1.96
C MET A 195 16.33 -1.98 1.19
N ALA A 196 17.53 -1.42 1.33
CA ALA A 196 17.93 -0.23 0.58
C ALA A 196 17.93 -0.48 -0.94
N PHE A 197 18.42 -1.63 -1.41
CA PHE A 197 18.34 -1.99 -2.83
C PHE A 197 16.90 -2.24 -3.31
N VAL A 198 16.06 -2.90 -2.51
CA VAL A 198 14.64 -3.08 -2.84
C VAL A 198 13.96 -1.71 -2.98
N TYR A 199 14.26 -0.77 -2.08
CA TYR A 199 13.77 0.60 -2.17
C TYR A 199 14.21 1.30 -3.46
N GLN A 200 15.48 1.16 -3.87
CA GLN A 200 15.96 1.72 -5.13
C GLN A 200 15.27 1.13 -6.35
N LYS A 201 15.01 -0.19 -6.35
CA LYS A 201 14.24 -0.83 -7.43
C LYS A 201 12.82 -0.30 -7.51
N LEU A 202 12.18 -0.03 -6.37
CA LEU A 202 10.85 0.60 -6.34
C LEU A 202 10.88 2.02 -6.93
N LEU A 203 11.88 2.84 -6.57
CA LEU A 203 12.08 4.17 -7.16
C LEU A 203 12.32 4.11 -8.67
N ALA A 204 13.21 3.23 -9.13
CA ALA A 204 13.49 3.04 -10.55
C ALA A 204 12.24 2.58 -11.32
N THR A 205 11.40 1.74 -10.69
CA THR A 205 10.12 1.30 -11.27
C THR A 205 9.12 2.46 -11.35
N GLU A 206 9.05 3.30 -10.34
CA GLU A 206 8.21 4.50 -10.30
C GLU A 206 8.61 5.50 -11.40
N GLU A 207 9.91 5.77 -11.53
CA GLU A 207 10.46 6.61 -12.60
C GLU A 207 10.19 6.03 -13.99
N GLY A 208 10.29 4.71 -14.16
CA GLY A 208 9.90 4.06 -15.41
C GLY A 208 8.42 4.18 -15.74
N SER A 209 7.56 4.35 -14.71
CA SER A 209 6.10 4.42 -14.84
C SER A 209 5.57 5.81 -15.15
N SER A 210 6.36 6.87 -14.92
CA SER A 210 6.01 8.24 -15.29
C SER A 210 6.15 8.49 -16.79
N ARG A 211 6.78 7.58 -17.52
CA ARG A 211 6.91 7.65 -18.99
C ARG A 211 5.56 7.29 -19.64
N PRO A 212 5.13 8.00 -20.70
CA PRO A 212 3.90 7.67 -21.42
C PRO A 212 3.91 6.23 -21.93
N TRP A 213 2.74 5.59 -21.94
CA TRP A 213 2.59 4.29 -22.57
C TRP A 213 2.97 4.41 -24.06
N ARG A 214 3.78 3.47 -24.56
CA ARG A 214 4.12 3.39 -25.98
C ARG A 214 3.59 2.09 -26.58
N ALA A 215 2.91 2.22 -27.72
CA ALA A 215 2.39 1.09 -28.49
C ALA A 215 3.48 0.17 -29.06
N ASP A 216 4.73 0.65 -29.14
CA ASP A 216 5.89 -0.09 -29.65
C ASP A 216 6.37 -1.24 -28.73
N ARG A 217 5.79 -1.39 -27.53
CA ARG A 217 6.11 -2.45 -26.56
C ARG A 217 5.17 -3.65 -26.58
N LEU A 218 4.25 -3.74 -27.54
CA LEU A 218 3.51 -4.98 -27.78
C LEU A 218 4.50 -6.05 -28.25
N ALA A 219 4.89 -6.96 -27.35
CA ALA A 219 5.34 -8.27 -27.80
C ALA A 219 4.20 -8.83 -28.65
N HIS A 220 4.47 -9.03 -29.94
CA HIS A 220 3.62 -9.52 -31.04
C HIS A 220 2.14 -9.74 -30.70
N PRO A 221 1.19 -9.11 -31.42
CA PRO A 221 -0.23 -9.42 -31.23
C PRO A 221 -0.40 -10.94 -31.42
N VAL A 222 -0.86 -11.61 -30.36
CA VAL A 222 -1.34 -12.98 -30.47
C VAL A 222 -2.62 -12.86 -31.29
N GLU A 223 -2.54 -13.26 -32.56
CA GLU A 223 -3.73 -13.47 -33.40
C GLU A 223 -4.57 -14.56 -32.72
N TYR A 224 -5.81 -14.21 -32.37
CA TYR A 224 -6.85 -15.16 -31.96
C TYR A 224 -7.59 -15.69 -33.18
#